data_AF-A0A812WXP3-F1
#
_entry.id   AF-A0A812WXP3-F1
#
_cell.length_a   1.000
_cell.length_b   1.000
_cell.length_c   1.000
_cell.angle_alpha   90.00
_cell.angle_beta   90.00
_cell.angle_gamma   90.00
#
_symmetry.space_group_name_H-M   'P 1'
#
loop_
_entity.id
_entity.type
_entity.pdbx_description
1 polymer ?
#
loop_
_entity_poly.entity_id
_entity_poly.type
_entity_poly.pdbx_seq_one_letter_code
_entity_poly.pdbx_strand_id
1 'polypeptide(L)'
;MAKRPAAATAKPKPAIKKPEKSGKAEAKAKAKTAKEGAGGAGAVPSKTEKMKAPKIYKEPFARIYPRYIALAKETGHTMEEVDQIITWLTGYKVDIIHGHVCRRSELAEFFAEAKLNPKRKLITGSVGGERVESIEDKTVQELRYMDKLIDELAQGKAMDKILRKTLHSTLAILAWPQAMNRGLLDHTKGRHNFDLGGALAVDTSRDSIELSLAHFEKTCVDAGVKVLAESLPPNIENLKLSFEGCIQLTDASLRGLAFHLPKVRTLYLDFVGCENLTDVGLKALAESLPDTLMELELHFAGCHRLNFAGLEALSKKLQATNSLRELKVTYAGTLVNRNFSSKAELRAFVRKQGTA
;
A
#
# COMPACT_ATOMS: atom_id res chain seq x y z
N MET A 1 -7.14 64.80 -28.86
CA MET A 1 -8.31 64.39 -29.68
C MET A 1 -8.56 62.91 -29.37
N ALA A 2 -9.49 62.59 -28.46
CA ALA A 2 -10.89 62.19 -28.80
C ALA A 2 -10.89 60.87 -29.61
N LYS A 3 -11.37 59.69 -29.18
CA LYS A 3 -12.54 59.32 -28.36
C LYS A 3 -12.45 57.83 -27.93
N ARG A 4 -12.81 57.50 -26.68
CA ARG A 4 -13.73 56.36 -26.37
C ARG A 4 -15.17 56.87 -26.64
N PRO A 5 -16.24 56.05 -26.80
CA PRO A 5 -16.53 54.76 -26.16
C PRO A 5 -17.21 53.72 -27.12
N ALA A 6 -17.59 52.51 -26.71
CA ALA A 6 -18.94 52.20 -26.21
C ALA A 6 -19.04 50.74 -25.70
N ALA A 7 -20.00 50.54 -24.80
CA ALA A 7 -20.25 49.35 -24.02
C ALA A 7 -21.30 48.41 -24.63
N ALA A 8 -21.28 47.18 -24.12
CA ALA A 8 -22.39 46.24 -23.92
C ALA A 8 -23.17 45.69 -25.14
N THR A 9 -23.26 44.36 -25.20
CA THR A 9 -24.55 43.66 -25.11
C THR A 9 -24.31 42.19 -24.73
N ALA A 10 -24.92 41.78 -23.63
CA ALA A 10 -24.93 40.42 -23.11
C ALA A 10 -25.85 39.53 -23.96
N LYS A 11 -25.39 38.32 -24.30
CA LYS A 11 -26.25 37.27 -24.88
C LYS A 11 -26.98 36.50 -23.76
N PRO A 12 -28.28 36.21 -23.91
CA PRO A 12 -29.07 35.53 -22.89
C PRO A 12 -28.79 34.02 -22.86
N LYS A 13 -28.76 33.45 -21.64
CA LYS A 13 -28.75 32.00 -21.36
C LYS A 13 -30.10 31.39 -21.76
N PRO A 14 -30.15 30.21 -22.43
CA PRO A 14 -31.40 29.50 -22.59
C PRO A 14 -31.77 28.72 -21.33
N ALA A 15 -33.07 28.75 -21.04
CA ALA A 15 -33.72 28.31 -19.83
C ALA A 15 -33.77 26.78 -19.65
N ILE A 16 -33.70 26.40 -18.38
CA ILE A 16 -33.92 25.07 -17.82
C ILE A 16 -35.38 24.65 -18.11
N LYS A 17 -35.59 23.51 -18.78
CA LYS A 17 -36.87 22.80 -18.81
C LYS A 17 -36.76 21.51 -18.01
N LYS A 18 -37.51 21.45 -16.90
CA LYS A 18 -37.96 20.18 -16.28
C LYS A 18 -39.16 19.63 -17.07
N PRO A 19 -39.33 18.32 -17.11
CA PRO A 19 -40.64 17.69 -16.90
C PRO A 19 -40.52 16.68 -15.74
N GLU A 20 -41.27 16.86 -14.66
CA GLU A 20 -42.65 16.40 -14.43
C GLU A 20 -42.78 14.91 -14.10
N LYS A 21 -43.45 14.68 -12.96
CA LYS A 21 -43.75 13.40 -12.33
C LYS A 21 -45.10 12.89 -12.84
N SER A 22 -45.17 11.62 -13.18
CA SER A 22 -46.36 10.76 -13.11
C SER A 22 -45.84 9.38 -12.74
N GLY A 23 -46.30 8.64 -11.74
CA GLY A 23 -47.67 8.42 -11.32
C GLY A 23 -47.81 6.88 -11.23
N LYS A 24 -48.14 6.37 -10.04
CA LYS A 24 -48.19 4.95 -9.64
C LYS A 24 -49.38 4.19 -10.27
N ALA A 25 -49.38 2.86 -10.01
CA ALA A 25 -50.47 1.86 -10.09
C ALA A 25 -50.55 1.14 -11.45
N GLU A 26 -50.70 -0.18 -11.59
CA GLU A 26 -50.99 -1.38 -10.78
C GLU A 26 -50.57 -2.59 -11.69
N ALA A 27 -50.24 -3.81 -11.25
CA ALA A 27 -51.11 -4.74 -10.55
C ALA A 27 -50.33 -5.98 -10.03
N LYS A 28 -50.88 -6.54 -8.94
CA LYS A 28 -50.48 -7.74 -8.18
C LYS A 28 -50.92 -9.05 -8.86
N ALA A 29 -50.17 -10.13 -8.60
CA ALA A 29 -50.59 -11.50 -8.22
C ALA A 29 -49.45 -12.49 -8.58
N LYS A 30 -48.99 -13.49 -7.82
CA LYS A 30 -49.31 -14.18 -6.54
C LYS A 30 -47.98 -14.89 -6.15
N ALA A 31 -47.40 -14.68 -4.97
CA ALA A 31 -47.58 -15.41 -3.71
C ALA A 31 -46.78 -16.73 -3.54
N LYS A 32 -45.95 -16.75 -2.46
CA LYS A 32 -45.43 -17.89 -1.66
C LYS A 32 -44.41 -18.80 -2.37
N THR A 33 -43.23 -19.14 -1.86
CA THR A 33 -42.58 -19.37 -0.54
C THR A 33 -41.06 -19.33 -0.84
N ALA A 34 -40.08 -18.98 -0.02
CA ALA A 34 -39.75 -19.40 1.33
C ALA A 34 -38.62 -18.51 1.87
N LYS A 35 -38.54 -18.50 3.19
CA LYS A 35 -37.55 -17.93 4.09
C LYS A 35 -36.17 -18.56 3.83
N GLU A 36 -35.10 -17.76 3.71
CA GLU A 36 -33.75 -17.98 4.28
C GLU A 36 -32.67 -17.08 3.65
N GLY A 37 -31.75 -16.60 4.50
CA GLY A 37 -30.34 -16.50 4.14
C GLY A 37 -29.81 -15.13 3.70
N ALA A 38 -29.10 -14.48 4.61
CA ALA A 38 -28.27 -13.30 4.36
C ALA A 38 -27.20 -13.55 3.26
N GLY A 39 -26.93 -12.51 2.48
CA GLY A 39 -26.04 -12.54 1.32
C GLY A 39 -24.60 -12.91 1.65
N GLY A 40 -24.14 -14.00 1.03
CA GLY A 40 -22.73 -14.26 0.77
C GLY A 40 -22.36 -13.71 -0.60
N ALA A 41 -21.31 -12.90 -0.66
CA ALA A 41 -20.69 -12.48 -1.92
C ALA A 41 -20.19 -13.71 -2.69
N GLY A 42 -20.43 -13.71 -4.00
CA GLY A 42 -20.19 -14.84 -4.90
C GLY A 42 -18.74 -15.32 -4.88
N ALA A 43 -18.52 -16.52 -4.35
CA ALA A 43 -17.28 -17.25 -4.54
C ALA A 43 -17.20 -17.76 -5.98
N VAL A 44 -15.97 -17.91 -6.50
CA VAL A 44 -15.71 -18.64 -7.76
C VAL A 44 -16.50 -19.96 -7.73
N PRO A 45 -17.35 -20.27 -8.73
CA PRO A 45 -18.25 -21.41 -8.65
C PRO A 45 -17.46 -22.70 -8.42
N SER A 46 -17.70 -23.31 -7.25
CA SER A 46 -16.96 -24.44 -6.68
C SER A 46 -17.14 -25.78 -7.40
N LYS A 47 -17.57 -25.78 -8.68
CA LYS A 47 -17.57 -27.00 -9.52
C LYS A 47 -16.17 -27.43 -9.99
N THR A 48 -15.11 -26.83 -9.45
CA THR A 48 -13.74 -27.36 -9.47
C THR A 48 -13.39 -28.12 -8.20
N GLU A 49 -14.27 -28.17 -7.19
CA GLU A 49 -14.08 -29.00 -6.00
C GLU A 49 -14.17 -30.49 -6.40
N LYS A 50 -13.07 -31.20 -6.17
CA LYS A 50 -12.86 -32.66 -6.29
C LYS A 50 -12.59 -33.23 -7.69
N MET A 51 -11.83 -32.55 -8.55
CA MET A 51 -11.20 -33.25 -9.68
C MET A 51 -9.81 -33.76 -9.30
N LYS A 52 -9.62 -35.09 -9.37
CA LYS A 52 -8.32 -35.76 -9.11
C LYS A 52 -7.23 -35.21 -10.05
N ALA A 53 -6.03 -34.97 -9.52
CA ALA A 53 -4.86 -34.40 -10.19
C ALA A 53 -4.69 -34.76 -11.69
N PRO A 54 -4.75 -36.03 -12.13
CA PRO A 54 -4.51 -36.38 -13.54
C PRO A 54 -5.55 -35.84 -14.55
N LYS A 55 -6.73 -35.36 -14.12
CA LYS A 55 -7.75 -34.80 -15.02
C LYS A 55 -7.60 -33.30 -15.27
N ILE A 56 -6.88 -32.58 -14.40
CA ILE A 56 -6.78 -31.11 -14.47
C ILE A 56 -5.88 -30.67 -15.63
N TYR A 57 -4.83 -31.45 -15.94
CA TYR A 57 -3.87 -31.12 -17.00
C TYR A 57 -4.49 -31.09 -18.40
N LYS A 58 -5.47 -31.96 -18.65
CA LYS A 58 -6.18 -32.11 -19.94
C LYS A 58 -7.43 -31.25 -20.05
N GLU A 59 -7.73 -30.43 -19.05
CA GLU A 59 -8.91 -29.58 -19.10
C GLU A 59 -8.65 -28.45 -20.13
N PRO A 60 -9.52 -28.26 -21.14
CA PRO A 60 -9.32 -27.21 -22.12
C PRO A 60 -9.46 -25.84 -21.48
N PHE A 61 -8.49 -24.94 -21.69
CA PHE A 61 -8.55 -23.56 -21.20
C PHE A 61 -9.83 -22.83 -21.67
N ALA A 62 -10.32 -23.18 -22.86
CA ALA A 62 -11.57 -22.71 -23.44
C ALA A 62 -12.83 -22.96 -22.59
N ARG A 63 -12.79 -23.90 -21.63
CA ARG A 63 -13.92 -24.13 -20.69
C ARG A 63 -13.81 -23.31 -19.41
N ILE A 64 -12.60 -22.86 -19.08
CA ILE A 64 -12.30 -22.09 -17.88
C ILE A 64 -12.51 -20.60 -18.16
N TYR A 65 -11.97 -20.11 -19.26
CA TYR A 65 -12.00 -18.70 -19.63
C TYR A 65 -13.41 -18.06 -19.64
N PRO A 66 -14.45 -18.68 -20.26
CA PRO A 66 -15.81 -18.14 -20.21
C PRO A 66 -16.40 -18.06 -18.79
N ARG A 67 -15.97 -18.92 -17.87
CA ARG A 67 -16.43 -18.90 -16.47
C ARG A 67 -15.86 -17.70 -15.72
N TYR A 68 -14.60 -17.33 -16.00
CA TYR A 68 -14.02 -16.10 -15.44
C TYR A 68 -14.73 -14.85 -15.95
N ILE A 69 -15.04 -14.80 -17.26
CA ILE A 69 -15.81 -13.69 -17.83
C ILE A 69 -17.21 -13.61 -17.20
N ALA A 70 -17.89 -14.75 -17.05
CA ALA A 70 -19.21 -14.78 -16.43
C ALA A 70 -19.16 -14.25 -15.00
N LEU A 71 -18.20 -14.71 -14.19
CA LEU A 71 -18.02 -14.24 -12.80
C LEU A 71 -17.68 -12.73 -12.73
N ALA A 72 -16.80 -12.26 -13.62
CA ALA A 72 -16.48 -10.83 -13.72
C ALA A 72 -17.73 -10.00 -14.07
N LYS A 73 -18.51 -10.43 -15.07
CA LYS A 73 -19.75 -9.74 -15.47
C LYS A 73 -20.81 -9.73 -14.39
N GLU A 74 -20.98 -10.83 -13.67
CA GLU A 74 -21.90 -10.94 -12.52
C GLU A 74 -21.53 -9.96 -11.39
N THR A 75 -20.25 -9.61 -11.28
CA THR A 75 -19.72 -8.68 -10.27
C THR A 75 -19.51 -7.26 -10.79
N GLY A 76 -19.97 -6.95 -12.02
CA GLY A 76 -19.88 -5.61 -12.61
C GLY A 76 -18.55 -5.29 -13.29
N HIS A 77 -17.68 -6.29 -13.46
CA HIS A 77 -16.39 -6.20 -14.14
C HIS A 77 -16.48 -6.66 -15.60
N THR A 78 -15.46 -6.29 -16.37
CA THR A 78 -15.40 -6.41 -17.82
C THR A 78 -14.52 -7.57 -18.27
N MET A 79 -14.63 -7.95 -19.55
CA MET A 79 -13.80 -9.00 -20.13
C MET A 79 -12.34 -8.54 -20.23
N GLU A 80 -12.13 -7.26 -20.53
CA GLU A 80 -10.84 -6.61 -20.65
C GLU A 80 -10.04 -6.67 -19.34
N GLU A 81 -10.71 -6.55 -18.19
CA GLU A 81 -10.09 -6.71 -16.86
C GLU A 81 -9.62 -8.15 -16.62
N VAL A 82 -10.39 -9.14 -17.05
CA VAL A 82 -10.00 -10.56 -16.99
C VAL A 82 -8.80 -10.83 -17.90
N ASP A 83 -8.82 -10.29 -19.12
CA ASP A 83 -7.71 -10.41 -20.07
C ASP A 83 -6.45 -9.76 -19.51
N GLN A 84 -6.56 -8.60 -18.87
CA GLN A 84 -5.45 -7.93 -18.23
C GLN A 84 -4.80 -8.77 -17.12
N ILE A 85 -5.61 -9.47 -16.31
CA ILE A 85 -5.13 -10.39 -15.27
C ILE A 85 -4.38 -11.58 -15.88
N ILE A 86 -4.96 -12.21 -16.90
CA ILE A 86 -4.38 -13.39 -17.55
C ILE A 86 -3.09 -13.02 -18.28
N THR A 87 -3.08 -11.88 -18.98
CA THR A 87 -1.88 -11.30 -19.59
C THR A 87 -0.80 -11.06 -18.55
N TRP A 88 -1.14 -10.50 -17.39
CA TRP A 88 -0.17 -10.23 -16.34
C TRP A 88 0.43 -11.51 -15.75
N LEU A 89 -0.36 -12.56 -15.58
CA LEU A 89 0.10 -13.84 -15.01
C LEU A 89 0.99 -14.62 -15.99
N THR A 90 0.56 -14.69 -17.26
CA THR A 90 1.13 -15.59 -18.28
C THR A 90 2.15 -14.92 -19.21
N GLY A 91 2.11 -13.59 -19.32
CA GLY A 91 2.88 -12.82 -20.29
C GLY A 91 2.30 -12.84 -21.71
N TYR A 92 1.17 -13.51 -21.94
CA TYR A 92 0.52 -13.54 -23.25
C TYR A 92 -0.14 -12.22 -23.61
N LYS A 93 -0.08 -11.86 -24.89
CA LYS A 93 -0.95 -10.83 -25.46
C LYS A 93 -2.38 -11.37 -25.59
N VAL A 94 -3.35 -10.46 -25.58
CA VAL A 94 -4.79 -10.78 -25.69
C VAL A 94 -5.10 -11.69 -26.89
N ASP A 95 -4.49 -11.45 -28.05
CA ASP A 95 -4.66 -12.28 -29.25
C ASP A 95 -4.23 -13.74 -29.03
N ILE A 96 -3.17 -13.96 -28.25
CA ILE A 96 -2.64 -15.30 -27.94
C ILE A 96 -3.58 -16.00 -26.96
N ILE A 97 -4.11 -15.29 -25.96
CA ILE A 97 -5.09 -15.81 -25.01
C ILE A 97 -6.33 -16.31 -25.76
N HIS A 98 -6.91 -15.48 -26.63
CA HIS A 98 -8.04 -15.90 -27.46
C HIS A 98 -7.67 -17.02 -28.45
N GLY A 99 -6.44 -17.03 -28.97
CA GLY A 99 -5.90 -18.12 -29.77
C GLY A 99 -5.97 -19.47 -29.06
N HIS A 100 -5.56 -19.53 -27.79
CA HIS A 100 -5.67 -20.75 -26.96
C HIS A 100 -7.12 -21.14 -26.67
N VAL A 101 -8.04 -20.17 -26.52
CA VAL A 101 -9.48 -20.43 -26.37
C VAL A 101 -10.06 -21.03 -27.66
N CYS A 102 -9.73 -20.48 -28.83
CA CYS A 102 -10.21 -20.98 -30.11
C CYS A 102 -9.67 -22.38 -30.45
N ARG A 103 -8.37 -22.61 -30.17
CA ARG A 103 -7.70 -23.90 -30.43
C ARG A 103 -7.98 -24.95 -29.34
N ARG A 104 -8.62 -24.55 -28.23
CA ARG A 104 -8.95 -25.41 -27.08
C ARG A 104 -7.72 -26.09 -26.49
N SER A 105 -6.61 -25.35 -26.36
CA SER A 105 -5.37 -25.84 -25.77
C SER A 105 -5.60 -26.43 -24.39
N GLU A 106 -4.85 -27.49 -24.08
CA GLU A 106 -4.85 -28.09 -22.75
C GLU A 106 -4.18 -27.16 -21.74
N LEU A 107 -4.58 -27.24 -20.47
CA LEU A 107 -4.07 -26.37 -19.42
C LEU A 107 -2.54 -26.50 -19.24
N ALA A 108 -2.02 -27.73 -19.35
CA ALA A 108 -0.59 -27.98 -19.25
C ALA A 108 0.19 -27.30 -20.39
N GLU A 109 -0.32 -27.37 -21.62
CA GLU A 109 0.26 -26.70 -22.79
C GLU A 109 0.20 -25.18 -22.64
N PHE A 110 -0.96 -24.66 -22.22
CA PHE A 110 -1.18 -23.22 -21.99
C PHE A 110 -0.15 -22.61 -21.03
N PHE A 111 0.16 -23.30 -19.92
CA PHE A 111 1.16 -22.80 -18.96
C PHE A 111 2.60 -23.14 -19.34
N ALA A 112 2.84 -24.23 -20.08
CA ALA A 112 4.18 -24.59 -20.55
C ALA A 112 4.73 -23.59 -21.57
N GLU A 113 3.88 -23.06 -22.45
CA GLU A 113 4.24 -22.04 -23.44
C GLU A 113 4.31 -20.61 -22.83
N ALA A 114 3.81 -20.43 -21.60
CA ALA A 114 3.69 -19.12 -20.97
C ALA A 114 5.02 -18.66 -20.35
N LYS A 115 5.38 -17.39 -20.56
CA LYS A 115 6.44 -16.72 -19.81
C LYS A 115 5.89 -16.17 -18.51
N LEU A 116 5.67 -17.07 -17.55
CA LEU A 116 5.02 -16.76 -16.29
C LEU A 116 5.71 -15.64 -15.51
N ASN A 117 4.91 -14.71 -15.00
CA ASN A 117 5.40 -13.56 -14.26
C ASN A 117 6.03 -13.99 -12.92
N PRO A 118 7.28 -13.58 -12.59
CA PRO A 118 7.93 -13.97 -11.34
C PRO A 118 7.18 -13.50 -10.09
N LYS A 119 6.42 -12.39 -10.18
CA LYS A 119 5.66 -11.82 -9.06
C LYS A 119 4.44 -12.65 -8.65
N ARG A 120 4.03 -13.64 -9.45
CA ARG A 120 2.91 -14.53 -9.11
C ARG A 120 3.14 -15.30 -7.81
N LYS A 121 4.39 -15.51 -7.39
CA LYS A 121 4.74 -16.10 -6.09
C LYS A 121 4.28 -15.28 -4.87
N LEU A 122 3.92 -14.02 -5.09
CA LEU A 122 3.38 -13.11 -4.06
C LEU A 122 1.85 -13.28 -3.89
N ILE A 123 1.22 -14.15 -4.68
CA ILE A 123 -0.19 -14.49 -4.54
C ILE A 123 -0.31 -15.52 -3.41
N THR A 124 -0.93 -15.12 -2.31
CA THR A 124 -1.08 -15.94 -1.11
C THR A 124 -2.54 -16.00 -0.66
N GLY A 125 -2.85 -16.98 0.20
CA GLY A 125 -4.15 -17.13 0.83
C GLY A 125 -4.97 -18.27 0.27
N SER A 126 -6.25 -18.31 0.62
CA SER A 126 -7.13 -19.42 0.23
C SER A 126 -7.99 -19.09 -0.99
N VAL A 127 -8.18 -20.10 -1.84
CA VAL A 127 -9.12 -20.12 -2.97
C VAL A 127 -9.74 -21.50 -3.05
N GLY A 128 -11.07 -21.58 -3.08
CA GLY A 128 -11.78 -22.85 -3.19
C GLY A 128 -11.48 -23.84 -2.05
N GLY A 129 -11.21 -23.32 -0.83
CA GLY A 129 -10.96 -24.12 0.37
C GLY A 129 -9.53 -24.58 0.60
N GLU A 130 -8.61 -24.38 -0.36
CA GLU A 130 -7.19 -24.73 -0.24
C GLU A 130 -6.31 -23.47 -0.21
N ARG A 131 -5.13 -23.54 0.41
CA ARG A 131 -4.12 -22.47 0.40
C ARG A 131 -3.23 -22.61 -0.82
N VAL A 132 -3.07 -21.55 -1.60
CA VAL A 132 -2.35 -21.63 -2.87
C VAL A 132 -0.86 -21.92 -2.67
N GLU A 133 -0.28 -21.44 -1.56
CA GLU A 133 1.11 -21.69 -1.20
C GLU A 133 1.42 -23.15 -0.82
N SER A 134 0.41 -23.93 -0.40
CA SER A 134 0.60 -25.33 0.04
C SER A 134 0.44 -26.35 -1.10
N ILE A 135 0.19 -25.89 -2.32
CA ILE A 135 -0.02 -26.78 -3.48
C ILE A 135 1.34 -27.21 -4.04
N GLU A 136 1.59 -28.51 -4.05
CA GLU A 136 2.85 -29.08 -4.55
C GLU A 136 2.92 -29.14 -6.09
N ASP A 137 1.80 -29.38 -6.75
CA ASP A 137 1.76 -29.45 -8.21
C ASP A 137 1.81 -28.05 -8.82
N LYS A 138 2.84 -27.81 -9.64
CA LYS A 138 3.08 -26.51 -10.28
C LYS A 138 1.92 -26.07 -11.18
N THR A 139 1.39 -26.95 -12.03
CA THR A 139 0.33 -26.58 -12.99
C THR A 139 -0.97 -26.26 -12.27
N VAL A 140 -1.29 -27.04 -11.24
CA VAL A 140 -2.45 -26.78 -10.38
C VAL A 140 -2.26 -25.48 -9.59
N GLN A 141 -1.04 -25.21 -9.11
CA GLN A 141 -0.73 -23.95 -8.43
C GLN A 141 -0.89 -22.74 -9.35
N GLU A 142 -0.41 -22.80 -10.60
CA GLU A 142 -0.57 -21.70 -11.57
C GLU A 142 -2.06 -21.45 -11.90
N LEU A 143 -2.87 -22.50 -12.02
CA LEU A 143 -4.33 -22.35 -12.16
C LEU A 143 -4.95 -21.67 -10.94
N ARG A 144 -4.51 -22.05 -9.73
CA ARG A 144 -5.03 -21.47 -8.49
C ARG A 144 -4.58 -20.03 -8.26
N TYR A 145 -3.41 -19.64 -8.76
CA TYR A 145 -3.04 -18.23 -8.85
C TYR A 145 -4.01 -17.46 -9.74
N MET A 146 -4.35 -17.98 -10.92
CA MET A 146 -5.33 -17.37 -11.82
C MET A 146 -6.71 -17.27 -11.14
N ASP A 147 -7.19 -18.35 -10.53
CA ASP A 147 -8.45 -18.35 -9.77
C ASP A 147 -8.42 -17.28 -8.66
N LYS A 148 -7.29 -17.12 -7.94
CA LYS A 148 -7.15 -16.11 -6.90
C LYS A 148 -7.30 -14.71 -7.46
N LEU A 149 -6.62 -14.38 -8.55
CA LEU A 149 -6.66 -13.04 -9.12
C LEU A 149 -8.07 -12.66 -9.60
N ILE A 150 -8.80 -13.63 -10.17
CA ILE A 150 -10.19 -13.43 -10.58
C ILE A 150 -11.14 -13.34 -9.37
N ASP A 151 -10.90 -14.12 -8.31
CA ASP A 151 -11.62 -13.98 -7.03
C ASP A 151 -11.38 -12.61 -6.38
N GLU A 152 -10.16 -12.08 -6.46
CA GLU A 152 -9.84 -10.72 -6.02
C GLU A 152 -10.55 -9.65 -6.85
N LEU A 153 -10.70 -9.86 -8.16
CA LEU A 153 -11.50 -9.00 -9.03
C LEU A 153 -12.97 -9.05 -8.63
N ALA A 154 -13.54 -10.24 -8.45
CA ALA A 154 -14.93 -10.44 -8.05
C ALA A 154 -15.27 -9.84 -6.67
N GLN A 155 -14.28 -9.77 -5.78
CA GLN A 155 -14.38 -9.09 -4.47
C GLN A 155 -14.26 -7.56 -4.56
N GLY A 156 -14.08 -7.00 -5.76
CA GLY A 156 -13.95 -5.56 -6.00
C GLY A 156 -12.59 -4.98 -5.57
N LYS A 157 -11.52 -5.80 -5.50
CA LYS A 157 -10.18 -5.25 -5.23
C LYS A 157 -9.70 -4.43 -6.41
N ALA A 158 -8.97 -3.34 -6.14
CA ALA A 158 -8.41 -2.50 -7.19
C ALA A 158 -7.44 -3.28 -8.09
N MET A 159 -7.52 -3.06 -9.41
CA MET A 159 -6.70 -3.74 -10.41
C MET A 159 -5.19 -3.61 -10.14
N ASP A 160 -4.75 -2.44 -9.67
CA ASP A 160 -3.33 -2.21 -9.34
C ASP A 160 -2.83 -3.10 -8.20
N LYS A 161 -3.71 -3.41 -7.24
CA LYS A 161 -3.46 -4.38 -6.18
C LYS A 161 -3.44 -5.79 -6.76
N ILE A 162 -4.42 -6.16 -7.57
CA ILE A 162 -4.50 -7.50 -8.22
C ILE A 162 -3.21 -7.78 -9.02
N LEU A 163 -2.78 -6.83 -9.84
CA LEU A 163 -1.59 -6.95 -10.70
C LEU A 163 -0.27 -6.65 -9.99
N ARG A 164 -0.28 -6.48 -8.66
CA ARG A 164 0.91 -6.23 -7.82
C ARG A 164 1.83 -5.18 -8.47
N LYS A 165 1.28 -4.02 -8.84
CA LYS A 165 1.98 -2.97 -9.60
C LYS A 165 3.05 -2.23 -8.77
N THR A 166 4.08 -2.95 -8.32
CA THR A 166 5.30 -2.47 -7.66
C THR A 166 6.07 -1.40 -8.46
N LEU A 167 5.81 -1.24 -9.77
CA LEU A 167 6.46 -0.21 -10.59
C LEU A 167 5.96 1.19 -10.23
N HIS A 168 4.67 1.37 -9.93
CA HIS A 168 4.10 2.66 -9.56
C HIS A 168 4.60 3.12 -8.19
N SER A 169 4.74 2.20 -7.23
CA SER A 169 5.34 2.50 -5.93
C SER A 169 6.84 2.79 -6.02
N THR A 170 7.61 2.06 -6.85
CA THR A 170 9.02 2.38 -7.09
C THR A 170 9.16 3.77 -7.70
N LEU A 171 8.36 4.09 -8.72
CA LEU A 171 8.33 5.44 -9.30
C LEU A 171 7.88 6.48 -8.27
N ALA A 172 6.95 6.12 -7.38
CA ALA A 172 6.51 7.01 -6.31
C ALA A 172 7.63 7.34 -5.31
N ILE A 173 8.38 6.32 -4.86
CA ILE A 173 9.54 6.49 -3.98
C ILE A 173 10.59 7.37 -4.67
N LEU A 174 10.91 7.09 -5.93
CA LEU A 174 11.90 7.88 -6.69
C LEU A 174 11.45 9.32 -6.96
N ALA A 175 10.16 9.53 -7.18
CA ALA A 175 9.58 10.85 -7.43
C ALA A 175 9.35 11.65 -6.14
N TRP A 176 9.31 11.00 -4.97
CA TRP A 176 8.96 11.62 -3.69
C TRP A 176 9.83 12.83 -3.34
N PRO A 177 11.19 12.76 -3.41
CA PRO A 177 12.04 13.92 -3.11
C PRO A 177 11.74 15.10 -4.05
N GLN A 178 11.51 14.81 -5.34
CA GLN A 178 11.23 15.85 -6.33
C GLN A 178 9.83 16.45 -6.16
N ALA A 179 8.85 15.64 -5.78
CA ALA A 179 7.50 16.09 -5.45
C ALA A 179 7.50 16.99 -4.20
N MET A 180 8.28 16.61 -3.17
CA MET A 180 8.47 17.39 -1.96
C MET A 180 9.14 18.74 -2.25
N ASN A 181 10.24 18.74 -3.02
CA ASN A 181 10.95 19.95 -3.43
C ASN A 181 10.06 20.94 -4.21
N ARG A 182 9.11 20.41 -4.99
CA ARG A 182 8.17 21.22 -5.77
C ARG A 182 6.88 21.56 -5.01
N GLY A 183 6.74 21.12 -3.75
CA GLY A 183 5.54 21.36 -2.95
C GLY A 183 4.28 20.67 -3.50
N LEU A 184 4.44 19.54 -4.20
CA LEU A 184 3.37 18.81 -4.90
C LEU A 184 2.62 17.81 -4.01
N LEU A 185 3.07 17.59 -2.77
CA LEU A 185 2.46 16.65 -1.82
C LEU A 185 1.29 17.25 -1.03
N ASP A 186 1.01 18.53 -1.22
CA ASP A 186 -0.11 19.23 -0.58
C ASP A 186 -1.39 19.05 -1.41
N HIS A 187 -2.23 18.09 -1.03
CA HIS A 187 -3.51 17.81 -1.68
C HIS A 187 -4.50 19.00 -1.65
N THR A 188 -4.25 20.03 -0.84
CA THR A 188 -5.08 21.25 -0.81
C THR A 188 -4.79 22.20 -1.97
N LYS A 189 -3.66 22.04 -2.67
CA LYS A 189 -3.25 22.87 -3.82
C LYS A 189 -3.56 22.16 -5.14
N GLY A 190 -4.85 21.94 -5.37
CA GLY A 190 -5.40 21.18 -6.50
C GLY A 190 -5.06 21.72 -7.89
N ARG A 191 -3.93 21.28 -8.46
CA ARG A 191 -3.64 21.38 -9.91
C ARG A 191 -2.98 20.15 -10.54
N HIS A 192 -2.57 19.15 -9.75
CA HIS A 192 -1.83 17.99 -10.27
C HIS A 192 -2.50 16.67 -9.84
N ASN A 193 -2.82 15.83 -10.82
CA ASN A 193 -3.41 14.50 -10.64
C ASN A 193 -2.33 13.45 -10.30
N PHE A 194 -1.46 13.75 -9.32
CA PHE A 194 -0.30 12.93 -8.99
C PHE A 194 -0.38 12.47 -7.53
N ASP A 195 -0.97 11.30 -7.32
CA ASP A 195 -1.18 10.70 -6.00
C ASP A 195 -0.04 9.71 -5.68
N LEU A 196 1.10 10.25 -5.24
CA LEU A 196 2.22 9.42 -4.78
C LEU A 196 1.86 8.57 -3.56
N GLY A 197 1.04 9.13 -2.66
CA GLY A 197 0.64 8.45 -1.44
C GLY A 197 -0.20 7.23 -1.74
N GLY A 198 -1.23 7.38 -2.57
CA GLY A 198 -2.05 6.27 -3.06
C GLY A 198 -1.21 5.23 -3.80
N ALA A 199 -0.32 5.65 -4.70
CA ALA A 199 0.56 4.73 -5.43
C ALA A 199 1.50 3.92 -4.52
N LEU A 200 1.95 4.51 -3.41
CA LEU A 200 2.75 3.82 -2.40
C LEU A 200 1.88 2.88 -1.57
N ALA A 201 0.76 3.37 -1.04
CA ALA A 201 -0.12 2.64 -0.12
C ALA A 201 -0.74 1.38 -0.73
N VAL A 202 -1.00 1.36 -2.04
CA VAL A 202 -1.56 0.19 -2.73
C VAL A 202 -0.54 -0.95 -2.94
N ASP A 203 0.76 -0.67 -2.81
CA ASP A 203 1.81 -1.68 -2.96
C ASP A 203 2.01 -2.51 -1.69
N THR A 204 1.03 -3.37 -1.41
CA THR A 204 1.08 -4.30 -0.28
C THR A 204 2.04 -5.47 -0.49
N SER A 205 2.73 -5.53 -1.64
CA SER A 205 3.67 -6.60 -1.99
C SER A 205 5.09 -6.34 -1.50
N ARG A 206 5.37 -5.07 -1.17
CA ARG A 206 6.67 -4.61 -0.71
C ARG A 206 6.79 -4.80 0.80
N ASP A 207 7.92 -5.38 1.20
CA ASP A 207 8.32 -5.60 2.59
C ASP A 207 9.38 -4.59 3.05
N SER A 208 9.98 -3.81 2.13
CA SER A 208 11.06 -2.87 2.42
C SER A 208 10.90 -1.54 1.70
N ILE A 209 11.03 -0.44 2.45
CA ILE A 209 11.10 0.92 1.93
C ILE A 209 12.39 1.58 2.42
N GLU A 210 13.13 2.15 1.49
CA GLU A 210 14.26 3.04 1.75
C GLU A 210 14.05 4.34 0.96
N LEU A 211 14.02 5.47 1.68
CA LEU A 211 13.80 6.78 1.10
C LEU A 211 14.65 7.82 1.85
N SER A 212 15.50 8.53 1.11
CA SER A 212 16.23 9.69 1.62
C SER A 212 15.59 10.98 1.13
N LEU A 213 15.27 11.83 2.09
CA LEU A 213 14.82 13.22 1.96
C LEU A 213 15.81 14.14 2.66
N ALA A 214 17.10 13.78 2.66
CA ALA A 214 18.16 14.58 3.26
C ALA A 214 18.39 15.92 2.53
N HIS A 215 18.76 16.94 3.29
CA HIS A 215 19.14 18.31 2.89
C HIS A 215 18.06 19.09 2.12
N PHE A 216 16.80 18.68 2.23
CA PHE A 216 15.66 19.45 1.70
C PHE A 216 15.21 20.54 2.70
N GLU A 217 16.15 21.37 3.16
CA GLU A 217 15.99 22.34 4.25
C GLU A 217 14.72 23.19 4.17
N LYS A 218 14.35 23.67 2.97
CA LYS A 218 13.22 24.59 2.77
C LYS A 218 11.90 23.89 2.44
N THR A 219 11.96 22.65 1.97
CA THR A 219 10.82 21.99 1.31
C THR A 219 10.36 20.73 2.04
N CYS A 220 11.23 20.10 2.83
CA CYS A 220 10.84 19.03 3.73
C CYS A 220 10.20 19.65 4.98
N VAL A 221 8.88 19.59 5.04
CA VAL A 221 8.06 20.15 6.13
C VAL A 221 7.18 19.06 6.73
N ASP A 222 6.68 19.30 7.94
CA ASP A 222 5.87 18.32 8.69
C ASP A 222 4.70 17.73 7.90
N ALA A 223 4.02 18.55 7.07
CA ALA A 223 2.93 18.08 6.22
C ALA A 223 3.38 17.01 5.21
N GLY A 224 4.57 17.16 4.63
CA GLY A 224 5.11 16.18 3.67
C GLY A 224 5.52 14.87 4.35
N VAL A 225 6.09 14.95 5.55
CA VAL A 225 6.42 13.75 6.36
C VAL A 225 5.14 13.05 6.81
N LYS A 226 4.11 13.80 7.18
CA LYS A 226 2.80 13.24 7.54
C LYS A 226 2.16 12.47 6.38
N VAL A 227 2.13 13.05 5.18
CA VAL A 227 1.60 12.36 3.98
C VAL A 227 2.39 11.09 3.70
N LEU A 228 3.73 11.12 3.82
CA LEU A 228 4.55 9.92 3.68
C LEU A 228 4.18 8.86 4.71
N ALA A 229 4.07 9.24 5.99
CA ALA A 229 3.70 8.34 7.07
C ALA A 229 2.32 7.69 6.84
N GLU A 230 1.31 8.48 6.45
CA GLU A 230 -0.03 8.02 6.10
C GLU A 230 -0.04 7.04 4.91
N SER A 231 0.97 7.13 4.03
CA SER A 231 1.06 6.37 2.79
C SER A 231 1.86 5.08 2.91
N LEU A 232 2.42 4.76 4.08
CA LEU A 232 3.22 3.55 4.28
C LEU A 232 2.35 2.28 4.19
N PRO A 233 2.66 1.33 3.28
CA PRO A 233 1.99 0.03 3.27
C PRO A 233 2.03 -0.71 4.61
N PRO A 234 0.95 -1.44 4.97
CA PRO A 234 0.86 -2.12 6.27
C PRO A 234 1.76 -3.36 6.39
N ASN A 235 2.27 -3.90 5.28
CA ASN A 235 3.05 -5.15 5.23
C ASN A 235 4.57 -4.92 5.28
N ILE A 236 5.03 -3.68 5.49
CA ILE A 236 6.46 -3.38 5.53
C ILE A 236 7.08 -3.99 6.78
N GLU A 237 8.17 -4.74 6.59
CA GLU A 237 9.04 -5.23 7.66
C GLU A 237 10.28 -4.36 7.84
N ASN A 238 10.76 -3.70 6.79
CA ASN A 238 11.99 -2.89 6.81
C ASN A 238 11.70 -1.46 6.37
N LEU A 239 11.86 -0.48 7.27
CA LEU A 239 11.63 0.93 6.97
C LEU A 239 12.88 1.75 7.26
N LYS A 240 13.43 2.39 6.22
CA LYS A 240 14.56 3.31 6.32
C LYS A 240 14.19 4.66 5.74
N LEU A 241 14.13 5.67 6.60
CA LEU A 241 13.84 7.05 6.20
C LEU A 241 14.96 7.97 6.70
N SER A 242 15.51 8.79 5.80
CA SER A 242 16.45 9.85 6.18
C SER A 242 15.83 11.21 5.89
N PHE A 243 15.94 12.09 6.87
CA PHE A 243 15.54 13.49 6.86
C PHE A 243 16.70 14.38 7.33
N GLU A 244 17.94 13.91 7.17
CA GLU A 244 19.13 14.66 7.59
C GLU A 244 19.08 16.11 7.06
N GLY A 245 19.43 17.09 7.89
CA GLY A 245 19.46 18.50 7.52
C GLY A 245 18.09 19.12 7.23
N CYS A 246 16.96 18.45 7.50
CA CYS A 246 15.63 19.03 7.29
C CYS A 246 15.22 19.91 8.48
N ILE A 247 15.76 21.13 8.51
CA ILE A 247 15.61 22.07 9.63
C ILE A 247 14.17 22.52 9.91
N GLN A 248 13.25 22.38 8.94
CA GLN A 248 11.84 22.77 9.07
C GLN A 248 10.98 21.70 9.76
N LEU A 249 11.54 20.52 10.08
CA LEU A 249 10.81 19.46 10.76
C LEU A 249 10.71 19.73 12.27
N THR A 250 9.54 19.46 12.82
CA THR A 250 9.24 19.63 14.24
C THR A 250 8.74 18.31 14.85
N ASP A 251 8.37 18.34 16.13
CA ASP A 251 7.73 17.20 16.80
C ASP A 251 6.47 16.69 16.08
N ALA A 252 5.84 17.51 15.24
CA ALA A 252 4.72 17.06 14.40
C ALA A 252 5.12 15.96 13.41
N SER A 253 6.33 16.02 12.84
CA SER A 253 6.88 14.96 11.99
C SER A 253 7.06 13.65 12.75
N LEU A 254 7.71 13.70 13.91
CA LEU A 254 7.92 12.52 14.76
C LEU A 254 6.60 11.89 15.20
N ARG A 255 5.61 12.71 15.57
CA ARG A 255 4.26 12.23 15.92
C ARG A 255 3.52 11.64 14.73
N GLY A 256 3.64 12.23 13.54
CA GLY A 256 3.03 11.70 12.32
C GLY A 256 3.57 10.31 11.98
N LEU A 257 4.90 10.14 12.04
CA LEU A 257 5.55 8.85 11.90
C LEU A 257 5.13 7.87 13.00
N ALA A 258 5.12 8.31 14.26
CA ALA A 258 4.72 7.48 15.39
C ALA A 258 3.30 6.93 15.23
N PHE A 259 2.35 7.78 14.80
CA PHE A 259 0.95 7.41 14.68
C PHE A 259 0.67 6.42 13.53
N HIS A 260 1.45 6.46 12.45
CA HIS A 260 1.26 5.60 11.26
C HIS A 260 2.33 4.51 11.10
N LEU A 261 3.15 4.27 12.12
CA LEU A 261 4.26 3.33 12.02
C LEU A 261 3.72 1.88 11.81
N PRO A 262 4.12 1.19 10.73
CA PRO A 262 3.75 -0.21 10.54
C PRO A 262 4.45 -1.12 11.56
N LYS A 263 4.00 -2.37 11.69
CA LYS A 263 4.62 -3.37 12.58
C LYS A 263 5.94 -3.91 12.02
N VAL A 264 6.92 -3.02 11.89
CA VAL A 264 8.23 -3.29 11.29
C VAL A 264 9.11 -4.17 12.18
N ARG A 265 10.11 -4.80 11.56
CA ARG A 265 11.22 -5.53 12.20
C ARG A 265 12.49 -4.71 12.21
N THR A 266 12.76 -3.95 11.15
CA THR A 266 13.90 -3.02 11.07
C THR A 266 13.40 -1.61 10.88
N LEU A 267 13.79 -0.71 11.78
CA LEU A 267 13.47 0.71 11.69
C LEU A 267 14.76 1.53 11.73
N TYR A 268 15.00 2.28 10.66
CA TYR A 268 16.04 3.29 10.56
C TYR A 268 15.38 4.64 10.34
N LEU A 269 15.58 5.56 11.27
CA LEU A 269 15.15 6.95 11.15
C LEU A 269 16.34 7.87 11.38
N ASP A 270 16.63 8.69 10.39
CA ASP A 270 17.71 9.65 10.44
C ASP A 270 17.16 11.08 10.42
N PHE A 271 17.41 11.79 11.50
CA PHE A 271 17.03 13.18 11.76
C PHE A 271 18.27 14.03 12.11
N VAL A 272 19.47 13.64 11.67
CA VAL A 272 20.68 14.42 11.93
C VAL A 272 20.47 15.87 11.48
N GLY A 273 20.86 16.85 12.30
CA GLY A 273 20.71 18.28 11.98
C GLY A 273 19.27 18.81 11.97
N CYS A 274 18.27 18.04 12.43
CA CYS A 274 16.90 18.53 12.59
C CYS A 274 16.75 19.29 13.92
N GLU A 275 17.19 20.55 13.94
CA GLU A 275 17.35 21.36 15.16
C GLU A 275 16.06 21.68 15.94
N ASN A 276 14.89 21.56 15.29
CA ASN A 276 13.58 21.90 15.87
C ASN A 276 12.87 20.71 16.54
N LEU A 277 13.50 19.54 16.61
CA LEU A 277 12.98 18.37 17.31
C LEU A 277 13.25 18.44 18.81
N THR A 278 12.28 18.00 19.62
CA THR A 278 12.38 17.97 21.08
C THR A 278 12.02 16.60 21.64
N ASP A 279 12.20 16.44 22.95
CA ASP A 279 11.85 15.22 23.67
C ASP A 279 10.37 14.86 23.58
N VAL A 280 9.51 15.84 23.29
CA VAL A 280 8.08 15.61 23.12
C VAL A 280 7.81 14.76 21.88
N GLY A 281 8.48 15.05 20.76
CA GLY A 281 8.37 14.26 19.54
C GLY A 281 8.99 12.87 19.72
N LEU A 282 10.18 12.81 20.33
CA LEU A 282 10.86 11.53 20.56
C LEU A 282 10.08 10.63 21.51
N LYS A 283 9.47 11.16 22.57
CA LYS A 283 8.63 10.40 23.48
C LYS A 283 7.45 9.77 22.74
N ALA A 284 6.78 10.54 21.87
CA ALA A 284 5.67 10.02 21.06
C ALA A 284 6.12 8.88 20.13
N LEU A 285 7.28 9.03 19.49
CA LEU A 285 7.90 7.97 18.68
C LEU A 285 8.19 6.74 19.53
N ALA A 286 8.85 6.91 20.68
CA ALA A 286 9.20 5.83 21.59
C ALA A 286 7.98 5.02 22.04
N GLU A 287 6.88 5.69 22.43
CA GLU A 287 5.66 5.02 22.87
C GLU A 287 4.99 4.18 21.75
N SER A 288 5.23 4.53 20.49
CA SER A 288 4.61 3.88 19.32
C SER A 288 5.51 2.83 18.64
N LEU A 289 6.74 2.61 19.13
CA LEU A 289 7.62 1.58 18.56
C LEU A 289 6.98 0.18 18.67
N PRO A 290 6.99 -0.62 17.59
CA PRO A 290 6.33 -1.92 17.60
C PRO A 290 7.13 -2.96 18.39
N ASP A 291 6.43 -3.89 19.06
CA ASP A 291 7.10 -4.96 19.81
C ASP A 291 7.69 -6.06 18.88
N THR A 292 7.45 -5.98 17.58
CA THR A 292 8.05 -6.84 16.55
C THR A 292 9.48 -6.43 16.16
N LEU A 293 9.95 -5.29 16.67
CA LEU A 293 11.20 -4.65 16.27
C LEU A 293 12.42 -5.48 16.67
N MET A 294 13.24 -5.85 15.70
CA MET A 294 14.51 -6.58 15.85
C MET A 294 15.72 -5.64 15.75
N GLU A 295 15.64 -4.60 14.92
CA GLU A 295 16.72 -3.65 14.68
C GLU A 295 16.19 -2.22 14.74
N LEU A 296 16.85 -1.37 15.51
CA LEU A 296 16.48 0.04 15.66
C LEU A 296 17.70 0.94 15.52
N GLU A 297 17.67 1.81 14.51
CA GLU A 297 18.63 2.89 14.33
C GLU A 297 17.91 4.24 14.37
N LEU A 298 18.26 5.08 15.34
CA LEU A 298 17.74 6.43 15.49
C LEU A 298 18.89 7.43 15.51
N HIS A 299 18.91 8.35 14.54
CA HIS A 299 19.96 9.35 14.43
C HIS A 299 19.44 10.76 14.72
N PHE A 300 19.98 11.37 15.77
CA PHE A 300 19.62 12.71 16.25
C PHE A 300 20.85 13.59 16.48
N ALA A 301 21.97 13.27 15.83
CA ALA A 301 23.17 14.10 15.97
C ALA A 301 22.87 15.55 15.50
N GLY A 302 23.34 16.56 16.23
CA GLY A 302 23.03 17.97 15.94
C GLY A 302 21.62 18.44 16.30
N CYS A 303 20.75 17.58 16.88
CA CYS A 303 19.45 18.01 17.37
C CYS A 303 19.55 18.65 18.77
N HIS A 304 20.03 19.90 18.83
CA HIS A 304 20.43 20.57 20.07
C HIS A 304 19.33 20.70 21.15
N ARG A 305 18.05 20.59 20.77
CA ARG A 305 16.90 20.69 21.69
C ARG A 305 16.48 19.35 22.30
N LEU A 306 17.06 18.23 21.88
CA LEU A 306 16.86 16.94 22.51
C LEU A 306 17.70 16.83 23.79
N ASN A 307 17.05 16.43 24.86
CA ASN A 307 17.65 16.26 26.17
C ASN A 307 17.47 14.83 26.70
N PHE A 308 17.50 14.68 28.01
CA PHE A 308 17.44 13.39 28.68
C PHE A 308 16.04 12.76 28.67
N ALA A 309 14.96 13.56 28.69
CA ALA A 309 13.61 13.08 28.92
C ALA A 309 13.10 12.15 27.80
N GLY A 310 13.42 12.46 26.53
CA GLY A 310 13.05 11.63 25.39
C GLY A 310 13.84 10.32 25.36
N LEU A 311 15.12 10.39 25.75
CA LEU A 311 15.98 9.22 25.90
C LEU A 311 15.50 8.28 27.00
N GLU A 312 15.00 8.81 28.11
CA GLU A 312 14.40 8.03 29.20
C GLU A 312 13.16 7.26 28.72
N ALA A 313 12.25 7.95 28.00
CA ALA A 313 11.06 7.32 27.42
C ALA A 313 11.42 6.18 26.45
N LEU A 314 12.41 6.42 25.58
CA LEU A 314 12.94 5.40 24.67
C LEU A 314 13.51 4.21 25.46
N SER A 315 14.37 4.46 26.44
CA SER A 315 14.96 3.41 27.29
C SER A 315 13.89 2.56 28.00
N LYS A 316 12.80 3.18 28.47
CA LYS A 316 11.68 2.48 29.10
C LYS A 316 10.93 1.58 28.13
N LYS A 317 10.60 2.06 26.92
CA LYS A 317 9.95 1.23 25.89
C LYS A 317 10.83 0.04 25.51
N LEU A 318 12.10 0.28 25.20
CA LEU A 318 13.01 -0.77 24.72
C LEU A 318 13.30 -1.85 25.77
N GLN A 319 13.11 -1.57 27.06
CA GLN A 319 13.16 -2.59 28.11
C GLN A 319 12.01 -3.60 28.01
N ALA A 320 10.84 -3.20 27.53
CA ALA A 320 9.71 -4.10 27.29
C ALA A 320 9.83 -4.85 25.95
N THR A 321 10.65 -4.36 25.01
CA THR A 321 10.85 -4.95 23.69
C THR A 321 11.90 -6.08 23.72
N ASN A 322 11.43 -7.30 23.96
CA ASN A 322 12.28 -8.50 24.06
C ASN A 322 12.87 -8.95 22.72
N SER A 323 12.22 -8.62 21.61
CA SER A 323 12.61 -8.97 20.24
C SER A 323 13.85 -8.23 19.73
N LEU A 324 14.14 -7.04 20.27
CA LEU A 324 15.21 -6.17 19.76
C LEU A 324 16.59 -6.78 20.00
N ARG A 325 17.36 -6.92 18.91
CA ARG A 325 18.70 -7.50 18.85
C ARG A 325 19.76 -6.43 18.66
N GLU A 326 19.49 -5.47 17.78
CA GLU A 326 20.42 -4.39 17.45
C GLU A 326 19.83 -3.03 17.79
N LEU A 327 20.65 -2.17 18.39
CA LEU A 327 20.27 -0.81 18.73
C LEU A 327 21.42 0.12 18.39
N LYS A 328 21.12 1.19 17.66
CA LYS A 328 22.02 2.32 17.48
C LYS A 328 21.25 3.61 17.68
N VAL A 329 21.72 4.42 18.61
CA VAL A 329 21.11 5.72 18.89
C VAL A 329 22.22 6.76 18.92
N THR A 330 22.16 7.76 18.04
CA THR A 330 23.19 8.81 17.98
C THR A 330 22.66 10.15 18.46
N TYR A 331 23.39 10.77 19.38
CA TYR A 331 23.04 12.02 20.07
C TYR A 331 24.25 12.97 20.12
N ALA A 332 25.27 12.75 19.30
CA ALA A 332 26.42 13.65 19.22
C ALA A 332 25.95 15.09 18.91
N GLY A 333 26.42 16.07 19.67
CA GLY A 333 26.00 17.48 19.52
C GLY A 333 24.63 17.82 20.15
N THR A 334 23.93 16.89 20.78
CA THR A 334 22.78 17.19 21.66
C THR A 334 23.25 17.52 23.08
N LEU A 335 22.33 17.84 24.01
CA LEU A 335 22.68 18.00 25.43
C LEU A 335 23.16 16.71 26.10
N VAL A 336 22.78 15.54 25.57
CA VAL A 336 23.27 14.24 26.05
C VAL A 336 24.69 13.95 25.52
N ASN A 337 24.99 14.41 24.31
CA ASN A 337 26.28 14.30 23.61
C ASN A 337 26.95 12.92 23.68
N ARG A 338 26.16 11.84 23.52
CA ARG A 338 26.65 10.47 23.63
C ARG A 338 25.88 9.53 22.70
N ASN A 339 26.58 8.57 22.08
CA ASN A 339 25.94 7.53 21.29
C ASN A 339 25.74 6.25 22.13
N PHE A 340 24.75 5.45 21.75
CA PHE A 340 24.42 4.18 22.39
C PHE A 340 24.34 3.07 21.35
N SER A 341 25.02 1.95 21.61
CA SER A 341 25.07 0.81 20.68
C SER A 341 24.37 -0.44 21.24
N SER A 342 23.73 -0.33 22.41
CA SER A 342 22.96 -1.44 22.99
C SER A 342 21.90 -0.98 23.99
N LYS A 343 20.85 -1.79 24.17
CA LYS A 343 19.81 -1.57 25.20
C LYS A 343 20.41 -1.48 26.60
N ALA A 344 21.43 -2.30 26.89
CA ALA A 344 22.08 -2.35 28.20
C ALA A 344 22.83 -1.05 28.51
N GLU A 345 23.56 -0.52 27.52
CA GLU A 345 24.29 0.74 27.65
C GLU A 345 23.33 1.91 27.89
N LEU A 346 22.29 2.02 27.06
CA LEU A 346 21.25 3.04 27.19
C LEU A 346 20.58 3.01 28.56
N ARG A 347 20.21 1.81 29.03
CA ARG A 347 19.61 1.61 30.36
C ARG A 347 20.55 2.00 31.49
N ALA A 348 21.81 1.61 31.41
CA ALA A 348 22.81 1.92 32.42
C ALA A 348 23.04 3.44 32.53
N PHE A 349 23.06 4.15 31.40
CA PHE A 349 23.17 5.60 31.36
C PHE A 349 21.95 6.28 32.00
N VAL A 350 20.73 5.89 31.60
CA VAL A 350 19.49 6.47 32.15
C VAL A 350 19.39 6.25 33.67
N ARG A 351 19.77 5.08 34.17
CA ARG A 351 19.80 4.80 35.62
C ARG A 351 20.75 5.70 36.40
N LYS A 352 21.94 5.99 35.85
CA LYS A 352 22.93 6.86 36.53
C LYS A 352 22.45 8.31 36.62
N GLN A 353 21.75 8.79 35.61
CA GLN A 353 21.23 10.16 35.58
C GLN A 353 20.00 10.36 36.47
N GLY A 354 19.16 9.34 36.66
CA GLY A 354 18.00 9.41 37.56
C GLY A 354 18.33 9.26 39.06
N THR A 355 19.59 8.97 39.41
CA THR A 355 20.08 8.87 40.79
C THR A 355 20.87 10.10 41.26
N ALA A 356 21.07 11.07 40.37
CA ALA A 356 21.68 12.37 40.64
C ALA A 356 20.58 13.43 40.70
#